data_AF-A0A5J4Q7S7-F1
#
_entry.id   AF-A0A5J4Q7S7-F1
#
_cell.length_a   1.000
_cell.length_b   1.000
_cell.length_c   1.000
_cell.angle_alpha   90.00
_cell.angle_beta   90.00
_cell.angle_gamma   90.00
#
_symmetry.space_group_name_H-M   'P 1'
#
loop_
_entity.id
_entity.type
_entity.pdbx_description
1 polymer ?
#
loop_
_entity_poly.entity_id
_entity_poly.type
_entity_poly.pdbx_seq_one_letter_code
_entity_poly.pdbx_strand_id
1 'polypeptide(L)'
;GSILSLIGEGENSSSIIQKDYSYNLFILKDSQLNTSQLTAEIWGAETALIQIDGNQMSKLNGLRVSGGKLEGQLTYGPVIEVINGGLNIIDIIIKDIVMIINERNSNNDNRSNLKGLIEMKNNANLLQLEKFQIRNITNINKESLSAIAINAGNLMLKEGIFFGEAYTYSGNAIRAIAQEQSSIDVEGVIFKGL
;
A
#
# COMPACT_ATOMS: atom_id res chain seq x y z
N GLY A 1 -12.83 16.45 10.07
CA GLY A 1 -12.77 15.34 9.12
C GLY A 1 -14.14 14.73 8.98
N SER A 2 -14.54 14.40 7.75
CA SER A 2 -15.75 13.61 7.51
C SER A 2 -15.43 12.14 7.78
N ILE A 3 -16.28 11.46 8.54
CA ILE A 3 -16.14 10.03 8.86
C ILE A 3 -17.10 9.27 7.94
N LEU A 4 -16.54 8.41 7.08
CA LEU A 4 -17.34 7.41 6.36
C LEU A 4 -17.28 6.12 7.18
N SER A 5 -18.38 5.78 7.83
CA SER A 5 -18.53 4.53 8.56
C SER A 5 -19.32 3.54 7.71
N LEU A 6 -18.69 2.43 7.32
CA LEU A 6 -19.38 1.27 6.77
C LEU A 6 -19.70 0.34 7.94
N ILE A 7 -20.91 0.49 8.50
CA ILE A 7 -21.37 -0.28 9.66
C ILE A 7 -22.38 -1.29 9.16
N GLY A 8 -22.11 -2.58 9.38
CA GLY A 8 -23.08 -3.62 9.16
C GLY A 8 -23.97 -3.84 10.39
N GLU A 9 -25.28 -3.81 10.22
CA GLU A 9 -26.27 -4.07 11.28
C GLU A 9 -26.98 -5.42 11.06
N GLY A 10 -26.22 -6.50 11.26
CA GLY A 10 -26.76 -7.87 11.20
C GLY A 10 -26.70 -8.52 9.82
N GLU A 11 -26.04 -7.92 8.84
CA GLU A 11 -25.75 -8.57 7.56
C GLU A 11 -24.58 -9.55 7.69
N ASN A 12 -24.66 -10.68 6.98
CA ASN A 12 -23.56 -11.65 6.92
C ASN A 12 -22.34 -11.12 6.15
N SER A 13 -22.55 -10.16 5.22
CA SER A 13 -21.49 -9.42 4.51
C SER A 13 -22.04 -8.16 3.85
N SER A 14 -21.19 -7.14 3.72
CA SER A 14 -21.42 -5.94 2.90
C SER A 14 -20.29 -5.82 1.88
N SER A 15 -20.63 -5.58 0.61
CA SER A 15 -19.65 -5.50 -0.49
C SER A 15 -19.80 -4.19 -1.26
N ILE A 16 -18.68 -3.49 -1.46
CA ILE A 16 -18.57 -2.42 -2.45
C ILE A 16 -18.04 -3.05 -3.73
N ILE A 17 -18.90 -3.24 -4.73
CA ILE A 17 -18.56 -3.90 -5.99
C ILE A 17 -18.36 -2.84 -7.07
N GLN A 18 -17.11 -2.64 -7.49
CA GLN A 18 -16.80 -1.83 -8.67
C GLN A 18 -16.83 -2.72 -9.92
N LYS A 19 -17.55 -2.30 -10.96
CA LYS A 19 -17.76 -3.11 -12.19
C LYS A 19 -16.53 -3.15 -13.11
N ASP A 20 -15.53 -2.32 -12.84
CA ASP A 20 -14.30 -2.24 -13.60
C ASP A 20 -13.12 -2.60 -12.69
N TYR A 21 -12.48 -3.73 -12.96
CA TYR A 21 -11.34 -4.24 -12.20
C TYR A 21 -10.10 -3.36 -12.32
N SER A 22 -10.06 -2.51 -13.35
CA SER A 22 -8.94 -1.61 -13.63
C SER A 22 -8.88 -0.41 -12.68
N TYR A 23 -10.01 -0.04 -12.06
CA TYR A 23 -10.18 1.19 -11.29
C TYR A 23 -10.84 0.97 -9.92
N ASN A 24 -10.29 0.05 -9.13
CA ASN A 24 -10.63 -0.04 -7.72
C ASN A 24 -9.95 1.11 -6.99
N LEU A 25 -10.69 2.15 -6.56
CA LEU A 25 -10.07 3.34 -5.97
C LEU A 25 -10.96 3.98 -4.90
N PHE A 26 -10.46 3.98 -3.66
CA PHE A 26 -10.98 4.78 -2.56
C PHE A 26 -10.08 6.00 -2.33
N ILE A 27 -10.64 7.21 -2.46
CA ILE A 27 -9.91 8.45 -2.20
C ILE A 27 -10.29 8.97 -0.81
N LEU A 28 -9.30 9.12 0.08
CA LEU A 28 -9.46 9.76 1.38
C LEU A 28 -8.81 11.15 1.35
N LYS A 29 -9.58 12.16 1.76
CA LYS A 29 -9.10 13.55 1.91
C LYS A 29 -9.38 14.03 3.33
N ASP A 30 -8.35 14.05 4.16
CA ASP A 30 -8.43 14.47 5.57
C ASP A 30 -9.55 13.74 6.34
N SER A 31 -9.63 12.42 6.07
CA SER A 31 -10.74 11.55 6.46
C SER A 31 -10.27 10.27 7.12
N GLN A 32 -11.22 9.57 7.73
CA GLN A 32 -10.98 8.30 8.39
C GLN A 32 -11.87 7.20 7.80
N LEU A 33 -11.26 6.06 7.48
CA LEU A 33 -11.93 4.81 7.13
C LEU A 33 -11.66 3.79 8.24
N ASN A 34 -12.69 3.44 9.00
CA ASN A 34 -12.62 2.41 10.03
C ASN A 34 -13.36 1.16 9.57
N THR A 35 -12.67 0.05 9.53
CA THR A 35 -13.22 -1.25 9.18
C THR A 35 -12.73 -2.28 10.18
N SER A 36 -13.51 -3.34 10.41
CA SER A 36 -13.09 -4.46 11.26
C SER A 36 -12.54 -5.62 10.42
N GLN A 37 -13.03 -5.79 9.20
CA GLN A 37 -12.73 -6.92 8.31
C GLN A 37 -12.83 -6.56 6.81
N LEU A 38 -12.59 -5.29 6.42
CA LEU A 38 -12.65 -4.94 4.99
C LEU A 38 -11.59 -5.75 4.24
N THR A 39 -12.07 -6.59 3.32
CA THR A 39 -11.23 -7.46 2.51
C THR A 39 -11.34 -7.04 1.07
N ALA A 40 -10.20 -6.79 0.43
CA ALA A 40 -10.09 -6.51 -0.99
C ALA A 40 -9.24 -7.59 -1.65
N GLU A 41 -9.77 -8.17 -2.73
CA GLU A 41 -8.98 -8.97 -3.65
C GLU A 41 -8.67 -8.12 -4.88
N ILE A 42 -7.38 -7.91 -5.16
CA ILE A 42 -6.94 -7.06 -6.27
C ILE A 42 -6.36 -7.90 -7.39
N TRP A 43 -6.81 -7.63 -8.61
CA TRP A 43 -6.44 -8.37 -9.81
C TRP A 43 -6.35 -7.41 -10.99
N GLY A 44 -5.20 -7.34 -11.65
CA GLY A 44 -5.06 -6.49 -12.84
C GLY A 44 -5.21 -4.98 -12.58
N ALA A 45 -5.11 -4.53 -11.32
CA ALA A 45 -5.35 -3.14 -10.96
C ALA A 45 -4.30 -2.24 -11.62
N GLU A 46 -4.77 -1.23 -12.37
CA GLU A 46 -3.92 -0.22 -13.01
C GLU A 46 -3.69 0.99 -12.09
N THR A 47 -4.57 1.20 -11.11
CA THR A 47 -4.50 2.28 -10.11
C THR A 47 -4.36 1.76 -8.69
N ALA A 48 -4.07 2.66 -7.74
CA ALA A 48 -4.05 2.35 -6.32
C ALA A 48 -5.45 1.93 -5.81
N LEU A 49 -5.50 0.92 -4.94
CA LEU A 49 -6.75 0.57 -4.23
C LEU A 49 -7.20 1.71 -3.30
N ILE A 50 -6.26 2.29 -2.57
CA ILE A 50 -6.50 3.44 -1.67
C ILE A 50 -5.53 4.56 -2.04
N GLN A 51 -6.06 5.75 -2.24
CA GLN A 51 -5.29 6.96 -2.48
C GLN A 51 -5.58 8.01 -1.42
N ILE A 52 -4.53 8.61 -0.89
CA ILE A 52 -4.62 9.71 0.07
C ILE A 52 -4.19 11.00 -0.61
N ASP A 53 -5.09 11.98 -0.61
CA ASP A 53 -4.89 13.27 -1.25
C ASP A 53 -5.53 14.39 -0.40
N GLY A 54 -5.00 14.55 0.80
CA GLY A 54 -5.42 15.55 1.79
C GLY A 54 -4.26 16.44 2.23
N ASN A 55 -4.55 17.52 2.96
CA ASN A 55 -3.50 18.40 3.51
C ASN A 55 -3.11 18.03 4.95
N GLN A 56 -3.89 17.16 5.59
CA GLN A 56 -3.75 16.72 6.97
C GLN A 56 -3.59 15.18 7.01
N MET A 57 -3.65 14.63 8.22
CA MET A 57 -3.55 13.19 8.43
C MET A 57 -4.89 12.50 8.15
N SER A 58 -4.89 11.55 7.22
CA SER A 58 -5.95 10.55 7.06
C SER A 58 -5.65 9.31 7.89
N LYS A 59 -6.70 8.55 8.22
CA LYS A 59 -6.59 7.33 9.03
C LYS A 59 -7.29 6.16 8.38
N LEU A 60 -6.63 5.00 8.35
CA LEU A 60 -7.17 3.74 7.86
C LEU A 60 -6.99 2.68 8.95
N ASN A 61 -8.07 2.02 9.34
CA ASN A 61 -8.01 0.95 10.34
C ASN A 61 -8.69 -0.32 9.81
N GLY A 62 -8.01 -1.47 9.90
CA GLY A 62 -8.59 -2.81 9.69
C GLY A 62 -8.77 -3.22 8.23
N LEU A 63 -7.72 -3.08 7.40
CA LEU A 63 -7.71 -3.47 5.99
C LEU A 63 -7.02 -4.83 5.78
N ARG A 64 -7.63 -5.70 4.97
CA ARG A 64 -7.06 -6.97 4.50
C ARG A 64 -7.01 -6.97 2.98
N VAL A 65 -5.83 -7.15 2.40
CA VAL A 65 -5.65 -7.16 0.94
C VAL A 65 -4.97 -8.46 0.52
N SER A 66 -5.51 -9.10 -0.52
CA SER A 66 -4.84 -10.24 -1.17
C SER A 66 -4.85 -10.13 -2.69
N GLY A 67 -3.79 -10.60 -3.34
CA GLY A 67 -3.72 -10.70 -4.82
C GLY A 67 -4.42 -11.93 -5.39
N GLY A 68 -5.05 -12.73 -4.52
CA GLY A 68 -5.83 -13.94 -4.79
C GLY A 68 -5.11 -15.09 -5.51
N LYS A 69 -5.77 -16.25 -5.62
CA LYS A 69 -5.19 -17.54 -6.07
C LYS A 69 -5.38 -17.85 -7.55
N LEU A 70 -4.78 -17.12 -8.50
CA LEU A 70 -4.68 -17.60 -9.89
C LEU A 70 -3.36 -17.19 -10.54
N GLU A 71 -2.67 -18.19 -11.10
CA GLU A 71 -1.45 -18.01 -11.91
C GLU A 71 -1.77 -17.12 -13.13
N GLY A 72 -1.04 -16.01 -13.27
CA GLY A 72 -1.00 -15.21 -14.51
C GLY A 72 -1.70 -13.85 -14.50
N GLN A 73 -2.34 -13.42 -13.40
CA GLN A 73 -2.92 -12.06 -13.31
C GLN A 73 -2.12 -11.20 -12.33
N LEU A 74 -1.70 -10.03 -12.81
CA LEU A 74 -0.60 -9.24 -12.25
C LEU A 74 -1.14 -7.87 -11.82
N THR A 75 -0.75 -7.35 -10.66
CA THR A 75 -1.08 -5.96 -10.30
C THR A 75 -0.04 -5.01 -10.89
N TYR A 76 -0.52 -3.90 -11.47
CA TYR A 76 0.32 -2.90 -12.13
C TYR A 76 0.46 -1.62 -11.28
N GLY A 77 -0.54 -1.31 -10.47
CA GLY A 77 -0.52 -0.21 -9.49
C GLY A 77 -0.18 -0.66 -8.06
N PRO A 78 0.14 0.30 -7.16
CA PRO A 78 0.32 0.04 -5.74
C PRO A 78 -1.01 -0.36 -5.08
N VAL A 79 -0.98 -0.87 -3.85
CA VAL A 79 -2.19 -1.02 -3.02
C VAL A 79 -2.58 0.30 -2.39
N ILE A 80 -1.60 1.02 -1.86
CA ILE A 80 -1.82 2.30 -1.18
C ILE A 80 -0.89 3.34 -1.77
N GLU A 81 -1.44 4.50 -2.11
CA GLU A 81 -0.69 5.66 -2.58
C GLU A 81 -0.99 6.88 -1.72
N VAL A 82 0.04 7.50 -1.15
CA VAL A 82 -0.06 8.76 -0.40
C VAL A 82 0.54 9.87 -1.25
N ILE A 83 -0.33 10.73 -1.80
CA ILE A 83 0.08 11.85 -2.65
C ILE A 83 0.41 13.08 -1.82
N ASN A 84 -0.54 13.50 -0.98
CA ASN A 84 -0.44 14.69 -0.14
C ASN A 84 -0.84 14.35 1.31
N GLY A 85 -0.31 15.12 2.27
CA GLY A 85 -0.68 15.03 3.68
C GLY A 85 -0.03 13.82 4.36
N GLY A 86 -0.72 13.26 5.36
CA GLY A 86 -0.23 12.12 6.13
C GLY A 86 -1.21 10.96 6.14
N LEU A 87 -0.71 9.75 6.36
CA LEU A 87 -1.52 8.55 6.53
C LEU A 87 -1.06 7.78 7.77
N ASN A 88 -2.01 7.48 8.67
CA ASN A 88 -1.83 6.44 9.67
C ASN A 88 -2.68 5.21 9.31
N ILE A 89 -2.02 4.07 9.13
CA ILE A 89 -2.63 2.78 8.86
C ILE A 89 -2.45 1.89 10.09
N ILE A 90 -3.55 1.40 10.62
CA ILE A 90 -3.58 0.54 11.80
C ILE A 90 -4.22 -0.78 11.41
N ASP A 91 -3.66 -1.88 11.94
CA ASP A 91 -4.21 -3.23 11.76
C ASP A 91 -4.42 -3.59 10.27
N ILE A 92 -3.31 -3.74 9.55
CA ILE A 92 -3.32 -4.07 8.12
C ILE A 92 -2.66 -5.42 7.85
N ILE A 93 -3.27 -6.22 6.98
CA ILE A 93 -2.64 -7.41 6.40
C ILE A 93 -2.64 -7.27 4.89
N ILE A 94 -1.47 -7.33 4.28
CA ILE A 94 -1.31 -7.46 2.84
C ILE A 94 -0.57 -8.76 2.53
N LYS A 95 -1.14 -9.60 1.67
CA LYS A 95 -0.56 -10.91 1.38
C LYS A 95 -0.78 -11.38 -0.04
N ASP A 96 0.07 -12.31 -0.47
CA ASP A 96 -0.14 -13.09 -1.70
C ASP A 96 -0.33 -12.18 -2.94
N ILE A 97 0.51 -11.15 -3.08
CA ILE A 97 0.46 -10.20 -4.21
C ILE A 97 1.65 -10.43 -5.12
N VAL A 98 1.36 -10.46 -6.42
CA VAL A 98 2.36 -10.53 -7.48
C VAL A 98 2.46 -9.15 -8.15
N MET A 99 3.57 -8.45 -7.91
CA MET A 99 3.82 -7.11 -8.44
C MET A 99 4.62 -7.17 -9.75
N ILE A 100 4.23 -6.35 -10.73
CA ILE A 100 4.99 -6.12 -11.96
C ILE A 100 5.14 -4.63 -12.29
N ILE A 101 6.36 -4.26 -12.68
CA ILE A 101 6.64 -2.96 -13.30
C ILE A 101 6.02 -2.93 -14.70
N ASN A 102 4.97 -2.14 -14.90
CA ASN A 102 4.52 -1.78 -16.25
C ASN A 102 5.51 -0.78 -16.88
N GLU A 103 6.12 -1.14 -18.01
CA GLU A 103 6.97 -0.25 -18.81
C GLU A 103 6.18 0.56 -19.85
N ARG A 104 4.88 0.27 -20.06
CA ARG A 104 4.07 0.93 -21.10
C ARG A 104 3.88 2.45 -20.90
N ASN A 105 4.17 2.98 -19.71
CA ASN A 105 4.08 4.41 -19.40
C ASN A 105 5.44 5.14 -19.32
N SER A 106 6.53 4.53 -19.80
CA SER A 106 7.89 5.13 -19.70
C SER A 106 8.12 6.37 -20.57
N ASN A 107 7.20 6.71 -21.49
CA ASN A 107 7.46 7.71 -22.51
C ASN A 107 7.15 9.16 -22.11
N ASN A 108 6.57 9.47 -20.94
CA ASN A 108 6.20 10.87 -20.66
C ASN A 108 6.28 11.42 -19.22
N ASP A 109 6.73 10.66 -18.21
CA ASP A 109 6.84 11.23 -16.85
C ASP A 109 8.28 11.19 -16.33
N ASN A 110 8.88 12.38 -16.18
CA ASN A 110 10.09 12.66 -15.38
C ASN A 110 9.89 12.37 -13.87
N ARG A 111 8.92 11.54 -13.49
CA ARG A 111 8.69 11.11 -12.11
C ARG A 111 9.69 10.01 -11.81
N SER A 112 10.60 10.27 -10.87
CA SER A 112 11.52 9.26 -10.33
C SER A 112 10.76 7.96 -10.02
N ASN A 113 11.16 6.88 -10.68
CA ASN A 113 10.52 5.55 -10.73
C ASN A 113 10.56 4.78 -9.39
N LEU A 114 10.05 5.36 -8.30
CA LEU A 114 9.75 4.62 -7.07
C LEU A 114 8.51 3.76 -7.33
N LYS A 115 8.65 2.46 -7.12
CA LYS A 115 7.58 1.49 -7.28
C LYS A 115 7.51 0.60 -6.04
N GLY A 116 6.33 0.50 -5.45
CA GLY A 116 6.13 -0.37 -4.30
C GLY A 116 4.68 -0.74 -4.04
N LEU A 117 4.47 -1.65 -3.10
CA LEU A 117 3.13 -2.05 -2.67
C LEU A 117 2.42 -0.89 -1.96
N ILE A 118 3.16 -0.13 -1.16
CA ILE A 118 2.74 1.12 -0.55
C ILE A 118 3.70 2.20 -1.01
N GLU A 119 3.16 3.28 -1.58
CA GLU A 119 3.94 4.39 -2.14
C GLU A 119 3.62 5.71 -1.44
N MET A 120 4.67 6.43 -1.06
CA MET A 120 4.59 7.78 -0.52
C MET A 120 5.30 8.76 -1.47
N LYS A 121 4.55 9.71 -2.03
CA LYS A 121 5.03 10.70 -2.99
C LYS A 121 5.63 11.93 -2.30
N ASN A 122 6.21 12.84 -3.08
CA ASN A 122 7.02 13.96 -2.59
C ASN A 122 6.27 14.93 -1.67
N ASN A 123 4.96 15.09 -1.87
CA ASN A 123 4.17 16.06 -1.11
C ASN A 123 3.54 15.44 0.15
N ALA A 124 3.77 14.15 0.40
CA ALA A 124 3.33 13.50 1.62
C ALA A 124 4.35 13.78 2.75
N ASN A 125 3.86 13.94 3.97
CA ASN A 125 4.70 14.30 5.12
C ASN A 125 4.95 13.16 6.10
N LEU A 126 4.02 12.21 6.21
CA LEU A 126 4.11 11.07 7.12
C LEU A 126 3.33 9.86 6.61
N LEU A 127 3.99 8.71 6.58
CA LEU A 127 3.37 7.40 6.48
C LEU A 127 3.66 6.63 7.79
N GLN A 128 2.61 6.31 8.53
CA GLN A 128 2.69 5.53 9.76
C GLN A 128 1.94 4.20 9.58
N LEU A 129 2.61 3.10 9.89
CA LEU A 129 2.02 1.76 9.94
C LEU A 129 2.14 1.20 11.36
N GLU A 130 1.01 0.80 11.92
CA GLU A 130 0.89 0.16 13.23
C GLU A 130 0.23 -1.21 13.09
N LYS A 131 0.72 -2.22 13.81
CA LYS A 131 0.10 -3.56 13.87
C LYS A 131 -0.10 -4.15 12.47
N PHE A 132 0.94 -4.06 11.65
CA PHE A 132 0.88 -4.45 10.24
C PHE A 132 1.52 -5.81 9.98
N GLN A 133 1.10 -6.41 8.88
CA GLN A 133 1.69 -7.65 8.41
C GLN A 133 1.71 -7.70 6.88
N ILE A 134 2.91 -7.79 6.32
CA ILE A 134 3.12 -7.90 4.87
C ILE A 134 3.85 -9.22 4.61
N ARG A 135 3.28 -10.07 3.75
CA ARG A 135 3.82 -11.42 3.49
C ARG A 135 3.58 -11.90 2.07
N ASN A 136 4.39 -12.86 1.60
CA ASN A 136 4.20 -13.54 0.31
C ASN A 136 4.05 -12.55 -0.86
N ILE A 137 4.87 -11.50 -0.85
CA ILE A 137 4.94 -10.56 -1.97
C ILE A 137 5.94 -11.13 -2.96
N THR A 138 5.51 -11.27 -4.22
CA THR A 138 6.35 -11.77 -5.31
C THR A 138 6.61 -10.64 -6.29
N ASN A 139 7.88 -10.45 -6.65
CA ASN A 139 8.30 -9.51 -7.68
C ASN A 139 8.80 -10.30 -8.90
N ILE A 140 8.14 -10.11 -10.05
CA ILE A 140 8.50 -10.83 -11.28
C ILE A 140 9.52 -10.07 -12.14
N ASN A 141 9.65 -8.73 -11.99
CA ASN A 141 10.50 -7.90 -12.86
C ASN A 141 11.24 -6.78 -12.10
N LYS A 142 12.58 -6.90 -12.01
CA LYS A 142 13.61 -5.90 -11.63
C LYS A 142 13.98 -5.72 -10.15
N GLU A 143 15.25 -5.36 -9.96
CA GLU A 143 16.02 -5.05 -8.73
C GLU A 143 15.54 -3.79 -7.97
N SER A 144 14.33 -3.30 -8.21
CA SER A 144 13.92 -1.94 -7.83
C SER A 144 12.55 -1.82 -7.16
N LEU A 145 11.84 -2.93 -6.95
CA LEU A 145 10.58 -2.94 -6.21
C LEU A 145 10.83 -3.12 -4.71
N SER A 146 9.94 -2.54 -3.91
CA SER A 146 9.93 -2.71 -2.45
C SER A 146 8.52 -2.77 -1.91
N ALA A 147 8.32 -3.39 -0.75
CA ALA A 147 7.01 -3.39 -0.12
C ALA A 147 6.59 -1.97 0.27
N ILE A 148 7.52 -1.15 0.75
CA ILE A 148 7.27 0.28 0.99
C ILE A 148 8.28 1.10 0.21
N ALA A 149 7.79 2.05 -0.57
CA ALA A 149 8.57 2.98 -1.38
C ALA A 149 8.26 4.42 -0.95
N ILE A 150 9.25 5.13 -0.42
CA ILE A 150 9.11 6.54 0.01
C ILE A 150 10.06 7.46 -0.76
N ASN A 151 9.55 8.61 -1.23
CA ASN A 151 10.35 9.63 -1.93
C ASN A 151 10.71 10.85 -1.03
N ALA A 152 9.85 11.16 -0.06
CA ALA A 152 10.04 12.25 0.88
C ALA A 152 9.21 12.01 2.15
N GLY A 153 9.44 12.83 3.17
CA GLY A 153 8.70 12.78 4.44
C GLY A 153 9.21 11.71 5.40
N ASN A 154 8.37 11.35 6.37
CA ASN A 154 8.74 10.45 7.46
C ASN A 154 8.00 9.12 7.33
N LEU A 155 8.72 8.02 7.56
CA LEU A 155 8.14 6.68 7.69
C LEU A 155 8.25 6.23 9.14
N MET A 156 7.12 5.88 9.75
CA MET A 156 7.06 5.33 11.10
C MET A 156 6.46 3.93 11.07
N LEU A 157 7.21 2.94 11.57
CA LEU A 157 6.77 1.55 11.61
C LEU A 157 6.71 1.06 13.05
N LYS A 158 5.54 0.56 13.46
CA LYS A 158 5.29 0.12 14.83
C LYS A 158 4.61 -1.25 14.86
N GLU A 159 5.10 -2.13 15.73
CA GLU A 159 4.47 -3.42 16.06
C GLU A 159 4.14 -4.27 14.81
N GLY A 160 5.08 -4.39 13.88
CA GLY A 160 4.83 -4.95 12.56
C GLY A 160 5.64 -6.20 12.22
N ILE A 161 5.19 -6.95 11.21
CA ILE A 161 5.92 -8.10 10.69
C ILE A 161 6.02 -8.03 9.15
N PHE A 162 7.25 -8.02 8.66
CA PHE A 162 7.57 -8.33 7.27
C PHE A 162 7.99 -9.80 7.18
N PHE A 163 7.25 -10.59 6.41
CA PHE A 163 7.75 -11.86 5.93
C PHE A 163 8.42 -11.61 4.59
N GLY A 164 9.69 -12.00 4.49
CA GLY A 164 10.53 -11.82 3.31
C GLY A 164 9.86 -12.34 2.05
N GLU A 165 10.20 -11.72 0.93
CA GLU A 165 9.69 -12.09 -0.38
C GLU A 165 10.11 -13.52 -0.71
N ALA A 166 9.16 -14.36 -1.17
CA ALA A 166 9.42 -15.77 -1.49
C ALA A 166 10.42 -15.95 -2.64
N TYR A 167 10.73 -14.89 -3.39
CA TYR A 167 11.63 -14.92 -4.53
C TYR A 167 12.33 -13.57 -4.70
N THR A 168 13.49 -13.38 -4.08
CA THR A 168 14.38 -12.27 -4.45
C THR A 168 15.82 -12.73 -4.63
N TYR A 169 16.36 -12.45 -5.82
CA TYR A 169 17.80 -12.40 -6.01
C TYR A 169 18.40 -11.06 -5.50
N SER A 170 17.58 -10.01 -5.22
CA SER A 170 18.05 -8.67 -4.80
C SER A 170 17.01 -7.65 -4.25
N GLY A 171 15.80 -8.06 -3.84
CA GLY A 171 14.71 -7.14 -3.45
C GLY A 171 14.85 -6.56 -2.03
N ASN A 172 14.21 -5.39 -1.79
CA ASN A 172 14.25 -4.68 -0.50
C ASN A 172 12.85 -4.63 0.14
N ALA A 173 12.74 -4.87 1.44
CA ALA A 173 11.46 -4.68 2.15
C ALA A 173 11.02 -3.20 2.14
N ILE A 174 11.97 -2.29 2.30
CA ILE A 174 11.73 -0.84 2.31
C ILE A 174 12.76 -0.19 1.39
N ARG A 175 12.32 0.72 0.53
CA ARG A 175 13.17 1.59 -0.28
C ARG A 175 12.81 3.04 -0.01
N ALA A 176 13.81 3.79 0.44
CA ALA A 176 13.72 5.21 0.66
C ALA A 176 14.69 5.93 -0.26
N ILE A 177 14.18 6.86 -1.05
CA ILE A 177 14.99 7.77 -1.86
C ILE A 177 14.58 9.17 -1.45
N ALA A 178 15.32 9.78 -0.54
CA ALA A 178 14.99 11.09 -0.03
C ALA A 178 15.49 12.18 -0.99
N GLN A 179 14.57 12.96 -1.57
CA GLN A 179 14.92 14.18 -2.31
C GLN A 179 14.99 15.42 -1.40
N GLU A 180 14.40 15.31 -0.21
CA GLU A 180 14.34 16.33 0.85
C GLU A 180 14.60 15.67 2.22
N GLN A 181 14.55 16.43 3.31
CA GLN A 181 14.75 15.88 4.65
C GLN A 181 13.69 14.80 4.97
N SER A 182 14.16 13.60 5.31
CA SER A 182 13.32 12.43 5.58
C SER A 182 13.83 11.66 6.80
N SER A 183 12.97 10.87 7.43
CA SER A 183 13.37 9.92 8.48
C SER A 183 12.62 8.60 8.38
N ILE A 184 13.24 7.54 8.90
CA ILE A 184 12.62 6.23 9.11
C ILE A 184 12.77 5.88 10.59
N ASP A 185 11.66 5.75 11.28
CA ASP A 185 11.59 5.33 12.68
C ASP A 185 10.92 3.94 12.77
N VAL A 186 11.53 3.04 13.54
CA VAL A 186 11.16 1.63 13.57
C VAL A 186 11.15 1.13 15.01
N GLU A 187 9.99 0.72 15.48
CA GLU A 187 9.76 0.22 16.85
C GLU A 187 9.00 -1.12 16.80
N GLY A 188 9.58 -2.18 17.38
CA GLY A 188 8.89 -3.47 17.50
C GLY A 188 8.54 -4.14 16.16
N VAL A 189 9.35 -3.92 15.10
CA VAL A 189 9.15 -4.52 13.78
C VAL A 189 10.07 -5.72 13.59
N ILE A 190 9.51 -6.83 13.08
CA ILE A 190 10.25 -8.07 12.82
C ILE A 190 10.35 -8.29 11.30
N PHE A 191 11.58 -8.44 10.80
CA PHE A 191 11.85 -8.91 9.44
C PHE A 191 12.20 -10.41 9.51
N LYS A 192 11.32 -11.27 8.99
CA LYS A 192 11.53 -12.73 8.96
C LYS A 192 11.88 -13.17 7.55
N GLY A 193 13.01 -13.87 7.38
CA GLY A 193 13.23 -14.70 6.20
C GLY A 193 12.24 -15.85 6.16
N LEU A 194 11.94 -16.35 4.96
CA LEU A 194 11.21 -17.61 4.78
C LEU A 194 12.13 -18.81 4.99
#